data_AF-A0A6I9S7S8-F1
#
_entry.id   AF-A0A6I9S7S8-F1
#
_cell.length_a   1.000
_cell.length_b   1.000
_cell.length_c   1.000
_cell.angle_alpha   90.00
_cell.angle_beta   90.00
_cell.angle_gamma   90.00
#
_symmetry.space_group_name_H-M   'P 1'
#
loop_
_entity.id
_entity.type
_entity.pdbx_description
1 polymer ?
#
loop_
_entity_poly.entity_id
_entity_poly.type
_entity_poly.pdbx_seq_one_letter_code
_entity_poly.pdbx_strand_id
1 'polypeptide(L)'
;MLDQQLDNKIENAVNNNNSSTPPYEGFNSKPPFIPRIVQESLFLYFKLLEPKVYDETVDPIIHLETFKAAILLQGASDAIFCRVFPPTLKGAAWQWYSSLKSASIHSFEDIYRSFVCHFINSRRQQKQFDYLYNIKQKEDESIRTFMNRFNMTILKVCNLEQSTTMAVMMYGLLKKDLKKSLIKTYP
;
A
#
# COMPACT_ATOMS: atom_id res chain seq x y z
N MET A 1 30.25 -51.07 -15.93
CA MET A 1 28.78 -51.28 -15.94
C MET A 1 28.03 -50.41 -14.91
N LEU A 2 28.71 -49.59 -14.10
CA LEU A 2 28.09 -48.76 -13.05
C LEU A 2 27.96 -47.26 -13.40
N ASP A 3 28.60 -46.76 -14.46
CA ASP A 3 28.54 -45.33 -14.80
C ASP A 3 27.36 -44.95 -15.69
N GLN A 4 26.84 -45.89 -16.50
CA GLN A 4 25.76 -45.59 -17.46
C GLN A 4 24.35 -45.60 -16.83
N GLN A 5 24.26 -46.02 -15.57
CA GLN A 5 23.00 -46.08 -14.83
C GLN A 5 22.76 -44.82 -13.98
N LEU A 6 23.81 -44.01 -13.74
CA LEU A 6 23.72 -42.75 -13.02
C LEU A 6 23.32 -41.60 -13.95
N ASP A 7 23.88 -41.55 -15.16
CA ASP A 7 23.55 -40.54 -16.17
C ASP A 7 22.09 -40.64 -16.64
N ASN A 8 21.59 -41.87 -16.83
CA ASN A 8 20.19 -42.13 -17.18
C ASN A 8 19.20 -41.79 -16.05
N LYS A 9 19.65 -41.61 -14.81
CA LYS A 9 18.81 -41.19 -13.68
C LYS A 9 18.68 -39.66 -13.59
N ILE A 10 19.69 -38.93 -14.08
CA ILE A 10 19.70 -37.47 -14.12
C ILE A 10 18.84 -36.97 -15.30
N GLU A 11 18.93 -37.62 -16.46
CA GLU A 11 18.17 -37.22 -17.66
C GLU A 11 16.65 -37.45 -17.51
N ASN A 12 16.25 -38.50 -16.77
CA ASN A 12 14.83 -38.78 -16.47
C ASN A 12 14.22 -37.89 -15.37
N ALA A 13 15.04 -37.23 -14.55
CA ALA A 13 14.56 -36.26 -13.56
C ALA A 13 14.32 -34.86 -14.16
N VAL A 14 15.00 -34.53 -15.27
CA VAL A 14 14.85 -33.25 -15.99
C VAL A 14 13.60 -33.24 -16.88
N ASN A 15 13.20 -34.38 -17.43
CA ASN A 15 12.10 -34.46 -18.41
C ASN A 15 10.69 -34.65 -17.83
N ASN A 16 10.53 -34.79 -16.50
CA ASN A 16 9.22 -35.04 -15.89
C ASN A 16 8.57 -33.82 -15.20
N ASN A 17 9.09 -32.60 -15.43
CA ASN A 17 8.49 -31.38 -14.93
C ASN A 17 7.63 -30.67 -15.98
N ASN A 18 6.64 -31.40 -16.51
CA ASN A 18 5.53 -30.76 -17.22
C ASN A 18 4.39 -30.46 -16.23
N SER A 19 4.16 -29.16 -16.08
CA SER A 19 2.95 -28.49 -15.60
C SER A 19 2.47 -28.85 -14.19
N SER A 20 2.96 -28.10 -13.23
CA SER A 20 2.09 -27.52 -12.20
C SER A 20 2.56 -26.10 -11.95
N THR A 21 2.05 -25.21 -12.80
CA THR A 21 2.08 -23.76 -12.62
C THR A 21 1.68 -23.41 -11.18
N PRO A 22 2.43 -22.57 -10.45
CA PRO A 22 1.93 -22.01 -9.20
C PRO A 22 0.69 -21.16 -9.52
N PRO A 23 -0.31 -21.13 -8.63
CA PRO A 23 -1.63 -20.61 -8.95
C PRO A 23 -1.56 -19.08 -9.09
N TYR A 24 -1.44 -18.61 -10.33
CA TYR A 24 -2.06 -17.36 -10.76
C TYR A 24 -3.57 -17.57 -10.96
N GLU A 25 -4.22 -18.30 -10.05
CA GLU A 25 -5.65 -18.52 -10.09
C GLU A 25 -6.35 -17.36 -9.40
N GLY A 26 -6.68 -16.35 -10.20
CA GLY A 26 -7.48 -15.22 -9.78
C GLY A 26 -7.19 -13.99 -10.61
N PHE A 27 -7.95 -13.84 -11.71
CA PHE A 27 -8.03 -12.69 -12.61
C PHE A 27 -7.07 -12.66 -13.81
N ASN A 28 -7.66 -12.51 -15.00
CA ASN A 28 -7.10 -12.33 -16.35
C ASN A 28 -6.25 -11.05 -16.52
N SER A 29 -5.58 -10.55 -15.48
CA SER A 29 -4.72 -9.38 -15.58
C SER A 29 -3.29 -9.80 -15.90
N LYS A 30 -2.74 -9.31 -17.03
CA LYS A 30 -1.31 -9.47 -17.32
C LYS A 30 -0.51 -8.80 -16.18
N PRO A 31 0.53 -9.47 -15.64
CA PRO A 31 1.31 -8.92 -14.53
C PRO A 31 1.86 -7.53 -14.87
N PRO A 32 2.04 -6.64 -13.87
CA PRO A 32 2.52 -5.27 -14.09
C PRO A 32 4.00 -5.21 -14.47
N PHE A 33 4.68 -6.35 -14.57
CA PHE A 33 6.08 -6.46 -14.91
C PHE A 33 6.34 -6.43 -16.42
N ILE A 34 7.48 -5.88 -16.81
CA ILE A 34 7.99 -6.03 -18.18
C ILE A 34 8.42 -7.49 -18.46
N PRO A 35 8.47 -7.92 -19.75
CA PRO A 35 8.78 -9.31 -20.11
C PRO A 35 10.10 -9.84 -19.54
N ARG A 36 11.14 -9.00 -19.47
CA ARG A 36 12.45 -9.38 -18.90
C ARG A 36 12.33 -9.89 -17.47
N ILE A 37 11.53 -9.22 -16.63
CA ILE A 37 11.32 -9.63 -15.24
C ILE A 37 10.52 -10.93 -15.18
N VAL A 38 9.51 -11.09 -16.04
CA VAL A 38 8.69 -12.31 -16.11
C VAL A 38 9.51 -13.54 -16.49
N GLN A 39 10.50 -13.37 -17.38
CA GLN A 39 11.35 -14.43 -17.92
C GLN A 39 12.48 -14.88 -16.97
N GLU A 40 12.78 -14.13 -15.91
CA GLU A 40 13.86 -14.44 -14.98
C GLU A 40 13.57 -15.72 -14.19
N SER A 41 14.40 -16.76 -14.28
CA SER A 41 14.21 -18.01 -13.54
C SER A 41 14.27 -17.79 -12.02
N LEU A 42 13.18 -18.15 -11.31
CA LEU A 42 13.19 -18.18 -9.85
C LEU A 42 13.93 -19.43 -9.38
N PHE A 43 15.12 -19.26 -8.79
CA PHE A 43 15.80 -20.36 -8.11
C PHE A 43 14.99 -20.82 -6.89
N LEU A 44 14.96 -22.14 -6.65
CA LEU A 44 14.17 -22.79 -5.58
C LEU A 44 14.41 -22.25 -4.16
N TYR A 45 15.50 -21.51 -3.91
CA TYR A 45 15.86 -20.96 -2.59
C TYR A 45 14.85 -19.93 -2.04
N PHE A 46 14.06 -19.26 -2.89
CA PHE A 46 13.07 -18.28 -2.44
C PHE A 46 11.85 -18.90 -1.76
N LYS A 47 11.59 -20.19 -1.98
CA LYS A 47 10.50 -20.90 -1.29
C LYS A 47 10.77 -21.05 0.22
N LEU A 48 12.02 -20.84 0.65
CA LEU A 48 12.47 -21.02 2.03
C LEU A 48 12.38 -19.75 2.88
N LEU A 49 12.40 -18.58 2.23
CA LEU A 49 12.08 -17.32 2.90
C LEU A 49 10.57 -17.16 2.80
N GLU A 50 9.88 -17.17 3.94
CA GLU A 50 8.52 -16.66 4.03
C GLU A 50 8.61 -15.16 4.35
N PRO A 51 8.79 -14.27 3.36
CA PRO A 51 8.88 -12.85 3.62
C PRO A 51 7.61 -12.39 4.35
N LYS A 52 7.82 -11.64 5.43
CA LYS A 52 6.74 -11.20 6.31
C LYS A 52 5.70 -10.44 5.52
N VAL A 53 4.44 -10.85 5.66
CA VAL A 53 3.32 -10.22 5.00
C VAL A 53 3.14 -8.77 5.50
N TYR A 54 2.87 -7.86 4.56
CA TYR A 54 2.48 -6.49 4.88
C TYR A 54 1.04 -6.45 5.39
N ASP A 55 0.86 -6.11 6.66
CA ASP A 55 -0.42 -6.00 7.34
C ASP A 55 -0.92 -4.56 7.48
N GLU A 56 -0.29 -3.62 6.77
CA GLU A 56 -0.62 -2.19 6.76
C GLU A 56 -0.36 -1.44 8.07
N THR A 57 0.06 -2.13 9.14
CA THR A 57 0.37 -1.53 10.44
C THR A 57 1.80 -0.98 10.50
N VAL A 58 2.72 -1.63 9.80
CA VAL A 58 4.14 -1.26 9.74
C VAL A 58 4.35 -0.13 8.74
N ASP A 59 5.35 0.71 8.99
CA ASP A 59 5.79 1.71 8.02
C ASP A 59 6.17 1.05 6.66
N PRO A 60 5.62 1.52 5.53
CA PRO A 60 5.93 1.01 4.19
C PRO A 60 7.42 0.97 3.89
N ILE A 61 8.18 1.97 4.36
CA ILE A 61 9.63 2.02 4.19
C ILE A 61 10.26 0.91 5.01
N ILE A 62 9.89 0.76 6.29
CA ILE A 62 10.42 -0.32 7.15
C ILE A 62 10.11 -1.70 6.56
N HIS A 63 8.91 -1.91 6.02
CA HIS A 63 8.53 -3.15 5.35
C HIS A 63 9.43 -3.42 4.13
N LEU A 64 9.62 -2.42 3.25
CA LEU A 64 10.46 -2.55 2.07
C LEU A 64 11.93 -2.78 2.41
N GLU A 65 12.48 -2.10 3.42
CA GLU A 65 13.86 -2.31 3.86
C GLU A 65 14.04 -3.71 4.48
N THR A 66 13.06 -4.19 5.27
CA THR A 66 13.08 -5.54 5.84
C THR A 66 13.00 -6.60 4.75
N PHE A 67 12.15 -6.39 3.75
CA PHE A 67 12.05 -7.24 2.56
C PHE A 67 13.35 -7.25 1.78
N LYS A 68 13.93 -6.08 1.47
CA LYS A 68 15.21 -5.96 0.77
C LYS A 68 16.30 -6.73 1.51
N ALA A 69 16.43 -6.54 2.82
CA ALA A 69 17.44 -7.22 3.63
C ALA A 69 17.31 -8.75 3.56
N ALA A 70 16.08 -9.27 3.70
CA ALA A 70 15.82 -10.71 3.64
C ALA A 70 16.21 -11.34 2.29
N ILE A 71 15.98 -10.62 1.20
CA ILE A 71 16.22 -11.08 -0.17
C ILE A 71 17.68 -10.84 -0.62
N LEU A 72 18.31 -9.73 -0.19
CA LEU A 72 19.72 -9.40 -0.47
C LEU A 72 20.71 -10.45 0.03
N LEU A 73 20.40 -11.09 1.16
CA LEU A 73 21.17 -12.21 1.73
C LEU A 73 21.36 -13.38 0.76
N GLN A 74 20.59 -13.44 -0.34
CA GLN A 74 20.65 -14.50 -1.35
C GLN A 74 21.29 -14.07 -2.67
N GLY A 75 21.87 -12.87 -2.79
CA GLY A 75 22.47 -12.40 -4.04
C GLY A 75 21.46 -12.17 -5.18
N ALA A 76 20.24 -11.76 -4.81
CA ALA A 76 19.12 -11.59 -5.74
C ALA A 76 19.33 -10.45 -6.75
N SER A 77 18.91 -10.68 -8.00
CA SER A 77 18.81 -9.63 -9.02
C SER A 77 17.60 -8.72 -8.79
N ASP A 78 17.60 -7.52 -9.36
CA ASP A 78 16.46 -6.58 -9.29
C ASP A 78 15.13 -7.21 -9.76
N ALA A 79 15.20 -8.05 -10.81
CA ALA A 79 14.05 -8.80 -11.31
C ALA A 79 13.49 -9.78 -10.26
N ILE A 80 14.36 -10.42 -9.48
CA ILE A 80 13.95 -11.33 -8.41
C ILE A 80 13.21 -10.55 -7.31
N PHE A 81 13.71 -9.39 -6.87
CA PHE A 81 12.99 -8.56 -5.90
C PHE A 81 11.57 -8.24 -6.37
N CYS A 82 11.42 -7.89 -7.65
CA CYS A 82 10.10 -7.63 -8.23
C CYS A 82 9.20 -8.85 -8.18
N ARG A 83 9.70 -10.03 -8.55
CA ARG A 83 8.89 -11.26 -8.62
C ARG A 83 8.46 -11.80 -7.25
N VAL A 84 9.28 -11.62 -6.22
CA VAL A 84 9.04 -12.20 -4.88
C VAL A 84 8.34 -11.23 -3.92
N PHE A 85 8.15 -9.97 -4.31
CA PHE A 85 7.41 -8.99 -3.52
C PHE A 85 5.89 -9.24 -3.47
N PRO A 86 5.17 -9.53 -4.58
CA PRO A 86 3.70 -9.65 -4.54
C PRO A 86 3.14 -10.67 -3.52
N PRO A 87 3.78 -11.83 -3.29
CA PRO A 87 3.35 -12.76 -2.23
C PRO A 87 3.38 -12.18 -0.80
N THR A 88 4.11 -11.09 -0.55
CA THR A 88 4.11 -10.41 0.76
C THR A 88 2.87 -9.54 0.97
N LEU A 89 2.05 -9.32 -0.05
CA LEU A 89 0.94 -8.38 0.00
C LEU A 89 -0.37 -9.08 0.33
N LYS A 90 -1.17 -8.47 1.21
CA LYS A 90 -2.56 -8.84 1.48
C LYS A 90 -3.43 -7.59 1.55
N GLY A 91 -4.75 -7.77 1.65
CA GLY A 91 -5.68 -6.66 1.91
C GLY A 91 -5.58 -5.54 0.87
N ALA A 92 -5.50 -4.29 1.33
CA ALA A 92 -5.42 -3.11 0.49
C ALA A 92 -4.10 -3.06 -0.31
N ALA A 93 -3.01 -3.65 0.20
CA ALA A 93 -1.75 -3.74 -0.51
C ALA A 93 -1.82 -4.67 -1.74
N TRP A 94 -2.54 -5.78 -1.64
CA TRP A 94 -2.80 -6.62 -2.80
C TRP A 94 -3.71 -5.91 -3.82
N GLN A 95 -4.73 -5.19 -3.35
CA GLN A 95 -5.62 -4.42 -4.21
C GLN A 95 -4.86 -3.31 -4.95
N TRP A 96 -3.98 -2.57 -4.27
CA TRP A 96 -3.08 -1.60 -4.88
C TRP A 96 -2.24 -2.25 -5.98
N TYR A 97 -1.58 -3.38 -5.68
CA TYR A 97 -0.75 -4.09 -6.67
C TYR A 97 -1.57 -4.53 -7.90
N SER A 98 -2.77 -5.06 -7.68
CA SER A 98 -3.69 -5.49 -8.74
C SER A 98 -4.21 -4.32 -9.59
N SER A 99 -4.18 -3.09 -9.06
CA SER A 99 -4.59 -1.87 -9.78
C SER A 99 -3.50 -1.28 -10.66
N LEU A 100 -2.25 -1.75 -10.52
CA LEU A 100 -1.14 -1.27 -11.33
C LEU A 100 -1.35 -1.60 -12.81
N LYS A 101 -0.99 -0.66 -13.69
CA LYS A 101 -1.09 -0.86 -15.14
C LYS A 101 -0.15 -1.97 -15.58
N SER A 102 -0.59 -2.81 -16.53
CA SER A 102 0.28 -3.83 -17.12
C SER A 102 1.58 -3.22 -17.68
N ALA A 103 2.70 -3.90 -17.45
CA ALA A 103 4.05 -3.46 -17.84
C ALA A 103 4.46 -2.06 -17.34
N SER A 104 3.96 -1.59 -16.19
CA SER A 104 4.36 -0.31 -15.60
C SER A 104 5.60 -0.41 -14.69
N ILE A 105 5.93 -1.60 -14.20
CA ILE A 105 7.05 -1.84 -13.27
C ILE A 105 8.25 -2.37 -14.06
N HIS A 106 9.32 -1.57 -14.10
CA HIS A 106 10.57 -1.86 -14.81
C HIS A 106 11.69 -2.28 -13.87
N SER A 107 11.57 -1.94 -12.58
CA SER A 107 12.56 -2.25 -11.54
C SER A 107 11.94 -2.34 -10.15
N PHE A 108 12.70 -2.83 -9.17
CA PHE A 108 12.23 -2.82 -7.78
C PHE A 108 12.11 -1.40 -7.23
N GLU A 109 12.90 -0.46 -7.75
CA GLU A 109 12.78 0.96 -7.41
C GLU A 109 11.41 1.54 -7.80
N ASP A 110 10.82 1.07 -8.90
CA ASP A 110 9.46 1.50 -9.28
C ASP A 110 8.42 1.02 -8.27
N ILE A 111 8.54 -0.23 -7.79
CA ILE A 111 7.71 -0.76 -6.70
C ILE A 111 7.93 0.08 -5.44
N TYR A 112 9.17 0.33 -5.06
CA TYR A 112 9.52 1.08 -3.86
C TYR A 112 8.84 2.45 -3.86
N ARG A 113 9.05 3.24 -4.93
CA ARG A 113 8.52 4.60 -5.04
C ARG A 113 7.00 4.61 -5.07
N SER A 114 6.39 3.73 -5.86
CA SER A 114 4.92 3.68 -6.00
C SER A 114 4.24 3.20 -4.72
N PHE A 115 4.79 2.19 -4.05
CA PHE A 115 4.27 1.66 -2.79
C PHE A 115 4.38 2.69 -1.66
N VAL A 116 5.56 3.30 -1.49
CA VAL A 116 5.78 4.35 -0.49
C VAL A 116 4.85 5.53 -0.74
N CYS A 117 4.76 5.99 -1.98
CA CYS A 117 3.87 7.09 -2.35
C CYS A 117 2.41 6.76 -2.02
N HIS A 118 1.92 5.55 -2.35
CA HIS A 118 0.54 5.17 -2.10
C HIS A 118 0.24 5.07 -0.59
N PHE A 119 1.02 4.30 0.17
CA PHE A 119 0.71 3.99 1.57
C PHE A 119 1.09 5.11 2.54
N ILE A 120 2.10 5.94 2.23
CA ILE A 120 2.35 7.16 3.03
C ILE A 120 1.23 8.17 2.80
N ASN A 121 0.81 8.40 1.55
CA ASN A 121 -0.28 9.34 1.27
C ASN A 121 -1.61 8.87 1.85
N SER A 122 -1.93 7.58 1.75
CA SER A 122 -3.13 6.99 2.35
C SER A 122 -3.16 7.21 3.87
N ARG A 123 -2.07 6.89 4.59
CA ARG A 123 -1.99 7.12 6.04
C ARG A 123 -2.03 8.59 6.40
N ARG A 124 -1.44 9.48 5.59
CA ARG A 124 -1.56 10.93 5.78
C ARG A 124 -3.00 11.37 5.64
N GLN A 125 -3.70 10.93 4.60
CA GLN A 125 -5.11 11.24 4.38
C GLN A 125 -6.00 10.70 5.51
N GLN A 126 -5.79 9.46 5.95
CA GLN A 126 -6.53 8.87 7.07
C GLN A 126 -6.37 9.70 8.35
N LYS A 127 -5.12 10.06 8.72
CA LYS A 127 -4.87 10.95 9.86
C LYS A 127 -5.60 12.28 9.70
N GLN A 128 -5.58 12.88 8.50
CA GLN A 128 -6.31 14.12 8.22
C GLN A 128 -7.83 13.94 8.40
N PHE A 129 -8.41 12.85 7.89
CA PHE A 129 -9.81 12.52 8.10
C PHE A 129 -10.15 12.31 9.58
N ASP A 130 -9.31 11.62 10.35
CA ASP A 130 -9.50 11.42 11.78
C ASP A 130 -9.48 12.75 12.53
N TYR A 131 -8.55 13.66 12.19
CA TYR A 131 -8.51 15.01 12.77
C TYR A 131 -9.78 15.82 12.43
N LEU A 132 -10.27 15.73 11.20
CA LEU A 132 -11.47 16.46 10.75
C LEU A 132 -12.75 15.86 11.31
N TYR A 133 -12.86 14.54 11.45
CA TYR A 133 -14.06 13.89 12.00
C TYR A 133 -14.26 14.25 13.49
N ASN A 134 -13.15 14.39 14.22
CA ASN A 134 -13.16 14.69 15.64
C ASN A 134 -13.35 16.17 15.97
N ILE A 135 -13.36 17.06 14.96
CA ILE A 135 -13.54 18.50 15.21
C ILE A 135 -15.02 18.87 15.32
N LYS A 136 -15.56 18.70 16.53
CA LYS A 136 -16.92 19.10 16.88
C LYS A 136 -16.90 20.18 17.96
N GLN A 137 -17.81 21.13 17.83
CA GLN A 137 -18.10 22.12 18.85
C GLN A 137 -18.63 21.36 20.07
N LYS A 138 -18.01 21.58 21.23
CA LYS A 138 -18.45 20.99 22.49
C LYS A 138 -19.69 21.72 23.02
N GLU A 139 -20.49 21.07 23.85
CA GLU A 139 -21.76 21.65 24.31
C GLU A 139 -21.62 22.94 25.12
N ASP A 140 -20.50 23.08 25.84
CA ASP A 140 -20.09 24.20 26.68
C ASP A 140 -19.18 25.20 25.96
N GLU A 141 -18.87 24.95 24.68
CA GLU A 141 -17.91 25.74 23.93
C GLU A 141 -18.61 26.80 23.06
N SER A 142 -18.12 28.04 23.14
CA SER A 142 -18.59 29.11 22.25
C SER A 142 -18.16 28.88 20.79
N ILE A 143 -18.95 29.37 19.84
CA ILE A 143 -18.60 29.31 18.40
C ILE A 143 -17.23 29.95 18.13
N ARG A 144 -16.88 31.05 18.80
CA ARG A 144 -15.57 31.71 18.62
C ARG A 144 -14.42 30.79 19.03
N THR A 145 -14.56 30.09 20.15
CA THR A 145 -13.57 29.13 20.65
C THR A 145 -13.46 27.94 19.69
N PHE A 146 -14.59 27.42 19.21
CA PHE A 146 -14.62 26.37 18.20
C PHE A 146 -13.92 26.81 16.91
N MET A 147 -14.23 28.00 16.38
CA MET A 147 -13.62 28.54 15.15
C MET A 147 -12.11 28.69 15.27
N ASN A 148 -11.60 29.10 16.44
CA ASN A 148 -10.17 29.15 16.69
C ASN A 148 -9.54 27.75 16.65
N ARG A 149 -10.15 26.74 17.28
CA ARG A 149 -9.67 25.34 17.20
C ARG A 149 -9.76 24.79 15.77
N PHE A 150 -10.85 25.09 15.08
CA PHE A 150 -11.07 24.73 13.69
C PHE A 150 -9.96 25.28 12.79
N ASN A 151 -9.70 26.59 12.85
CA ASN A 151 -8.64 27.22 12.07
C ASN A 151 -7.26 26.64 12.37
N MET A 152 -6.93 26.41 13.65
CA MET A 152 -5.66 25.78 14.04
C MET A 152 -5.54 24.32 13.54
N THR A 153 -6.67 23.62 13.38
CA THR A 153 -6.68 22.24 12.90
C THR A 153 -6.58 22.19 11.37
N ILE A 154 -7.26 23.08 10.66
CA ILE A 154 -7.15 23.20 9.21
C ILE A 154 -5.70 23.54 8.80
N LEU A 155 -4.98 24.35 9.56
CA LEU A 155 -3.56 24.63 9.31
C LEU A 155 -2.66 23.39 9.40
N LYS A 156 -3.07 22.35 10.12
CA LYS A 156 -2.34 21.07 10.21
C LYS A 156 -2.68 20.11 9.06
N VAL A 157 -3.67 20.45 8.25
CA VAL A 157 -4.17 19.63 7.15
C VAL A 157 -3.83 20.30 5.82
N CYS A 158 -2.79 19.82 5.12
CA CYS A 158 -2.46 20.31 3.78
C CYS A 158 -3.51 19.86 2.74
N ASN A 159 -3.83 20.76 1.79
CA ASN A 159 -4.62 20.53 0.57
C ASN A 159 -6.12 20.23 0.76
N LEU A 160 -6.79 20.91 1.69
CA LEU A 160 -8.26 20.89 1.76
C LEU A 160 -8.88 21.87 0.75
N GLU A 161 -9.83 21.39 -0.05
CA GLU A 161 -10.65 22.27 -0.88
C GLU A 161 -11.56 23.15 -0.02
N GLN A 162 -11.87 24.37 -0.48
CA GLN A 162 -12.72 25.30 0.24
C GLN A 162 -14.13 24.73 0.50
N SER A 163 -14.70 24.01 -0.48
CA SER A 163 -16.00 23.33 -0.35
C SER A 163 -15.98 22.27 0.76
N THR A 164 -14.92 21.46 0.82
CA THR A 164 -14.70 20.44 1.85
C THR A 164 -14.52 21.07 3.23
N THR A 165 -13.76 22.17 3.30
CA THR A 165 -13.55 22.93 4.55
C THR A 165 -14.87 23.45 5.11
N MET A 166 -15.73 24.03 4.26
CA MET A 166 -17.05 24.50 4.67
C MET A 166 -17.96 23.35 5.12
N ALA A 167 -17.93 22.21 4.44
CA ALA A 167 -18.70 21.03 4.83
C ALA A 167 -18.29 20.49 6.20
N VAL A 168 -16.98 20.37 6.47
CA VAL A 168 -16.48 19.93 7.79
C VAL A 168 -16.83 20.94 8.88
N MET A 169 -16.71 22.24 8.60
CA MET A 169 -17.13 23.29 9.54
C MET A 169 -18.61 23.17 9.91
N MET A 170 -19.49 23.04 8.92
CA MET A 170 -20.94 22.92 9.13
C MET A 170 -21.31 21.65 9.87
N TYR A 171 -20.61 20.54 9.60
CA TYR A 171 -20.80 19.29 10.32
C TYR A 171 -20.33 19.37 11.79
N GLY A 172 -19.26 20.11 12.05
CA GLY A 172 -18.70 20.29 13.39
C GLY A 172 -19.50 21.24 14.30
N LEU A 173 -20.34 22.11 13.74
CA LEU A 173 -21.10 23.12 14.50
C LEU A 173 -22.38 22.56 15.14
N LEU A 174 -22.70 23.03 16.35
CA LEU A 174 -23.97 22.70 17.01
C LEU A 174 -25.12 23.50 16.38
N LYS A 175 -26.15 22.80 15.88
CA LYS A 175 -27.34 23.42 15.27
C LYS A 175 -28.01 24.48 16.16
N LYS A 176 -27.98 24.26 17.49
CA LYS A 176 -28.56 25.18 18.49
C LYS A 176 -27.83 26.54 18.54
N ASP A 177 -26.52 26.55 18.33
CA ASP A 177 -25.71 27.76 18.46
C ASP A 177 -25.67 28.55 17.16
N LEU A 178 -25.72 27.88 16.00
CA LEU A 178 -26.00 28.53 14.72
C LEU A 178 -27.29 29.35 14.77
N LYS A 179 -28.38 28.76 15.30
CA LYS A 179 -29.66 29.45 15.45
C LYS A 179 -29.55 30.67 16.38
N LYS A 180 -28.85 30.54 17.51
CA LYS A 180 -28.64 31.66 18.46
C LYS A 180 -27.82 32.79 17.83
N SER A 181 -26.78 32.47 17.06
CA SER A 181 -25.93 33.48 16.43
C SER A 181 -26.63 34.23 15.31
N LEU A 182 -27.48 33.57 14.52
CA LEU A 182 -28.28 34.23 13.47
C LEU A 182 -29.32 35.19 14.05
N ILE A 183 -29.93 34.83 15.19
CA ILE A 183 -30.90 35.67 15.89
C ILE A 183 -30.24 36.90 16.54
N LYS A 184 -28.95 36.83 16.86
CA LYS A 184 -28.19 37.93 17.51
C LYS A 184 -27.72 39.02 16.56
N THR A 185 -27.85 38.83 15.24
CA THR A 185 -27.34 39.74 14.19
C THR A 185 -28.38 40.69 13.57
N TYR A 186 -29.57 40.83 14.16
CA TYR A 186 -30.56 41.82 13.72
C TYR A 186 -30.85 42.81 14.86
N PRO A 187 -30.43 44.09 14.76
CA PRO A 187 -31.11 45.19 15.42
C PRO A 187 -32.44 45.51 14.72
#